data_AF-B4IB62-F1
#
_entry.id   AF-B4IB62-F1
#
_cell.length_a   1.000
_cell.length_b   1.000
_cell.length_c   1.000
_cell.angle_alpha   90.00
_cell.angle_beta   90.00
_cell.angle_gamma   90.00
#
_symmetry.space_group_name_H-M   'P 1'
#
loop_
_entity.id
_entity.type
_entity.pdbx_description
1 polymer ?
#
loop_
_entity_poly.entity_id
_entity_poly.type
_entity_poly.pdbx_seq_one_letter_code
_entity_poly.pdbx_strand_id
1 'polypeptide(L)'
;MGSNNNEDQNVAVSGWTQPSSPEFIKEERLYTELDSQGRMISRTMTPYECQLEGEVEQLQEALFKISSHYAKVQFGLRQISLASGSERDNLLKDLERLTAKGLDATGAMRDGKFSMPAKLRVKQDKILCQLRLQPAKTSVRDVA
;
A
#
# COMPACT_ATOMS: atom_id res chain seq x y z
N MET A 1 8.16 17.44 -70.40
CA MET A 1 8.30 16.10 -69.78
C MET A 1 9.60 16.12 -69.01
N GLY A 2 9.70 15.89 -67.71
CA GLY A 2 8.73 15.64 -66.66
C GLY A 2 9.40 16.00 -65.32
N SER A 3 8.58 16.19 -64.30
CA SER A 3 8.95 16.38 -62.90
C SER A 3 9.92 15.30 -62.39
N ASN A 4 10.76 15.64 -61.39
CA ASN A 4 10.65 15.05 -60.05
C ASN A 4 11.70 15.60 -59.08
N ASN A 5 11.22 15.79 -57.85
CA ASN A 5 11.90 16.22 -56.64
C ASN A 5 12.90 15.16 -56.16
N ASN A 6 13.92 15.55 -55.38
CA ASN A 6 14.15 14.97 -54.04
C ASN A 6 15.28 15.66 -53.27
N GLU A 7 14.86 16.15 -52.12
CA GLU A 7 15.51 16.49 -50.85
C GLU A 7 16.90 15.88 -50.59
N ASP A 8 17.91 16.74 -50.48
CA ASP A 8 19.17 16.43 -49.82
C ASP A 8 19.00 16.54 -48.30
N GLN A 9 19.14 15.39 -47.64
CA GLN A 9 19.12 15.20 -46.20
C GLN A 9 20.42 15.74 -45.58
N ASN A 10 20.35 16.83 -44.82
CA ASN A 10 21.42 17.21 -43.90
C ASN A 10 21.12 16.63 -42.50
N VAL A 11 21.69 15.46 -42.23
CA VAL A 11 21.77 14.90 -40.88
C VAL A 11 22.78 15.71 -40.08
N ALA A 12 22.30 16.52 -39.14
CA ALA A 12 23.13 17.15 -38.11
C ALA A 12 22.40 17.10 -36.75
N VAL A 13 22.66 16.00 -36.04
CA VAL A 13 22.69 15.82 -34.58
C VAL A 13 21.93 16.87 -33.78
N SER A 14 20.64 16.60 -33.53
CA SER A 14 19.94 17.20 -32.38
C SER A 14 20.47 16.54 -31.10
N GLY A 15 20.86 17.40 -30.16
CA GLY A 15 21.44 17.00 -28.87
C GLY A 15 20.54 16.01 -28.13
N TRP A 16 21.20 15.05 -27.47
CA TRP A 16 20.56 14.23 -26.45
C TRP A 16 20.16 15.16 -25.31
N THR A 17 18.93 15.65 -25.33
CA THR A 17 18.29 16.17 -24.13
C THR A 17 18.10 14.97 -23.22
N GLN A 18 19.07 14.77 -22.34
CA GLN A 18 18.97 13.86 -21.22
C GLN A 18 17.63 14.17 -20.52
N PRO A 19 16.71 13.21 -20.36
CA PRO A 19 15.57 13.43 -19.51
C PRO A 19 16.16 13.71 -18.14
N SER A 20 15.99 14.94 -17.65
CA SER A 20 16.29 15.30 -16.28
C SER A 20 15.63 14.23 -15.42
N SER A 21 16.46 13.50 -14.69
CA SER A 21 16.02 12.58 -13.65
C SER A 21 14.96 13.33 -12.85
N PRO A 22 13.78 12.74 -12.58
CA PRO A 22 12.80 13.41 -11.75
C PRO A 22 13.53 13.74 -10.44
N GLU A 23 13.71 15.04 -10.18
CA GLU A 23 14.15 15.52 -8.88
C GLU A 23 13.16 14.92 -7.89
N PHE A 24 13.55 13.81 -7.27
CA PHE A 24 12.87 13.29 -6.10
C PHE A 24 12.99 14.42 -5.10
N ILE A 25 11.91 15.19 -4.96
CA ILE A 25 11.70 16.08 -3.84
C ILE A 25 11.87 15.15 -2.63
N LYS A 26 13.04 15.20 -2.00
CA LYS A 26 13.26 14.56 -0.70
C LYS A 26 12.39 15.37 0.24
N GLU A 27 11.15 14.93 0.38
CA GLU A 27 10.23 15.47 1.35
C GLU A 27 10.94 15.34 2.72
N GLU A 28 11.33 16.49 3.27
CA GLU A 28 12.17 16.55 4.45
C GLU A 28 11.33 16.08 5.64
N ARG A 29 11.57 14.86 6.11
CA ARG A 29 10.85 14.30 7.26
C ARG A 29 11.29 15.00 8.54
N LEU A 30 10.32 15.45 9.33
CA LEU A 30 10.52 16.18 10.58
C LEU A 30 10.13 15.31 11.78
N TYR A 31 11.05 15.16 12.73
CA TYR A 31 10.74 14.63 14.05
C TYR A 31 10.18 15.76 14.90
N THR A 32 9.03 15.51 15.54
CA THR A 32 8.34 16.51 16.37
C THR A 32 8.01 15.93 17.73
N GLU A 33 8.40 16.63 18.79
CA GLU A 33 8.17 16.24 20.18
C GLU A 33 7.76 17.45 21.04
N LEU A 34 7.29 17.16 22.26
CA LEU A 34 7.05 18.18 23.28
C LEU A 34 8.32 18.35 24.11
N ASP A 35 8.75 19.61 24.29
CA ASP A 35 9.81 19.93 25.25
C ASP A 35 9.30 19.78 26.69
N SER A 36 10.21 19.92 27.67
CA SER A 36 9.87 19.85 29.09
C SER A 36 8.91 20.96 29.55
N GLN A 37 8.65 21.98 28.73
CA GLN A 37 7.71 23.08 28.97
C GLN A 37 6.39 22.89 28.22
N GLY A 38 6.19 21.74 27.54
CA GLY A 38 4.99 21.43 26.78
C GLY A 38 4.89 22.17 25.44
N ARG A 39 5.98 22.75 24.94
CA ARG A 39 6.02 23.41 23.62
C ARG A 39 6.41 22.40 22.56
N MET A 40 5.79 22.51 21.39
CA MET A 40 6.15 21.71 20.22
C MET A 40 7.49 22.16 19.66
N ILE A 41 8.43 21.23 19.53
CA ILE A 41 9.71 21.41 18.87
C ILE A 41 9.83 20.43 17.71
N SER A 42 10.33 20.91 16.57
CA SER A 42 10.54 20.09 15.37
C SER A 42 11.98 20.20 14.89
N ARG A 43 12.54 19.09 14.41
CA ARG A 43 13.87 19.04 13.77
C ARG A 43 13.86 18.11 12.57
N THR A 44 14.76 18.33 11.62
CA THR A 44 15.01 17.39 10.53
C THR A 44 15.47 16.05 11.08
N MET A 45 14.92 14.98 10.52
CA MET A 45 15.30 13.61 10.86
C MET A 45 16.66 13.26 10.24
N THR A 46 17.44 12.48 10.98
CA THR A 46 18.69 11.91 10.45
C THR A 46 18.39 10.81 9.44
N PRO A 47 19.33 10.48 8.53
CA PRO A 47 19.13 9.40 7.56
C PRO A 47 18.78 8.05 8.20
N TYR A 48 19.38 7.75 9.35
CA TYR A 48 19.11 6.53 10.11
C TYR A 48 17.68 6.52 10.69
N GLU A 49 17.20 7.65 11.22
CA GLU A 49 15.83 7.76 11.72
C GLU A 49 14.80 7.60 10.60
N CYS A 50 15.04 8.19 9.43
CA CYS A 50 14.19 7.99 8.25
C CYS A 50 14.18 6.52 7.79
N GLN A 51 15.34 5.85 7.83
CA GLN A 51 15.42 4.43 7.49
C GLN A 51 14.60 3.58 8.48
N LEU A 52 14.76 3.83 9.78
CA LEU A 52 14.01 3.11 10.82
C LEU A 52 12.49 3.27 10.66
N GLU A 53 12.01 4.49 10.39
CA GLU A 53 10.59 4.71 10.10
C GLU A 53 10.13 3.91 8.87
N GLY A 54 10.92 3.92 7.80
CA GLY A 54 10.62 3.14 6.60
C GLY A 54 10.57 1.63 6.87
N GLU A 55 11.48 1.10 7.68
CA GLU A 55 11.47 -0.30 8.09
C GLU A 55 10.25 -0.64 8.96
N VAL A 56 9.85 0.27 9.87
CA VAL A 56 8.64 0.12 10.68
C VAL A 56 7.39 0.14 9.79
N GLU A 57 7.30 1.06 8.83
CA GLU A 57 6.20 1.13 7.86
C GLU A 57 6.09 -0.18 7.06
N GLN A 58 7.21 -0.72 6.59
CA GLN A 58 7.26 -2.00 5.88
C GLN A 58 6.81 -3.17 6.75
N LEU A 59 7.26 -3.20 8.01
CA LEU A 59 6.86 -4.23 8.97
C LEU A 59 5.36 -4.17 9.28
N GLN A 60 4.81 -2.96 9.46
CA GLN A 60 3.39 -2.75 9.69
C GLN A 60 2.55 -3.21 8.48
N GLU A 61 3.00 -2.90 7.27
CA GLU A 61 2.35 -3.35 6.03
C GLU A 61 2.41 -4.88 5.91
N ALA A 62 3.55 -5.51 6.20
CA ALA A 62 3.69 -6.96 6.22
C ALA A 62 2.74 -7.61 7.25
N LEU A 63 2.70 -7.09 8.48
CA LEU A 63 1.80 -7.56 9.53
C LEU A 63 0.33 -7.44 9.11
N PHE A 64 -0.04 -6.33 8.47
CA PHE A 64 -1.39 -6.11 7.98
C PHE A 64 -1.78 -7.12 6.89
N LYS A 65 -0.87 -7.40 5.93
CA LYS A 65 -1.07 -8.42 4.90
C LYS A 65 -1.27 -9.81 5.49
N ILE A 66 -0.42 -10.20 6.44
CA ILE A 66 -0.51 -11.49 7.14
C ILE A 66 -1.85 -11.60 7.89
N SER A 67 -2.19 -10.59 8.68
CA SER A 67 -3.42 -10.58 9.49
C SER A 67 -4.66 -10.62 8.60
N SER A 68 -4.65 -9.92 7.47
CA SER A 68 -5.74 -9.92 6.50
C SER A 68 -5.89 -11.26 5.78
N HIS A 69 -4.78 -11.90 5.39
CA HIS A 69 -4.80 -13.24 4.78
C HIS A 69 -5.32 -14.28 5.78
N TYR A 70 -4.83 -14.25 7.02
CA TYR A 70 -5.30 -15.10 8.10
C TYR A 70 -6.81 -14.94 8.33
N ALA A 71 -7.33 -13.70 8.41
CA ALA A 71 -8.75 -13.45 8.58
C ALA A 71 -9.60 -14.02 7.43
N LYS A 72 -9.10 -13.96 6.18
CA LYS A 72 -9.78 -14.56 5.01
C LYS A 72 -9.83 -16.08 5.12
N VAL A 73 -8.73 -16.72 5.52
CA VAL A 73 -8.69 -18.18 5.75
C VAL A 73 -9.67 -18.58 6.85
N GLN A 74 -9.62 -17.89 8.00
CA GLN A 74 -10.51 -18.15 9.13
C GLN A 74 -12.00 -17.99 8.76
N PHE A 75 -12.32 -16.92 8.02
CA PHE A 75 -13.68 -16.73 7.51
C PHE A 75 -14.09 -17.84 6.55
N GLY A 76 -13.22 -18.23 5.62
CA GLY A 76 -13.51 -19.30 4.67
C GLY A 76 -13.76 -20.65 5.34
N LEU A 77 -12.94 -21.02 6.31
CA LEU A 77 -13.14 -22.22 7.13
C LEU A 77 -14.48 -22.20 7.86
N ARG A 78 -14.88 -21.05 8.41
CA ARG A 78 -16.18 -20.91 9.05
C ARG A 78 -17.34 -21.10 8.07
N GLN A 79 -17.25 -20.54 6.87
CA GLN A 79 -18.27 -20.75 5.83
C GLN A 79 -18.36 -22.23 5.42
N ILE A 80 -17.22 -22.90 5.23
CA ILE A 80 -17.17 -24.34 4.91
C ILE A 80 -17.83 -25.18 5.99
N SER A 81 -17.63 -24.84 7.26
CA SER A 81 -18.25 -25.57 8.39
C SER A 81 -19.77 -25.50 8.41
N LEU A 82 -20.36 -24.45 7.82
CA LEU A 82 -21.80 -24.20 7.79
C LEU A 82 -22.45 -24.63 6.46
N ALA A 83 -21.65 -24.80 5.40
CA ALA A 83 -22.12 -25.16 4.07
C ALA A 83 -22.35 -26.67 3.92
N SER A 84 -23.22 -27.05 2.98
CA SER A 84 -23.54 -28.44 2.68
C SER A 84 -23.53 -28.72 1.17
N GLY A 85 -23.33 -29.99 0.80
CA GLY A 85 -23.34 -30.43 -0.60
C GLY A 85 -22.32 -29.71 -1.49
N SER A 86 -22.75 -29.33 -2.69
CA SER A 86 -21.90 -28.72 -3.73
C SER A 86 -21.35 -27.35 -3.35
N GLU A 87 -22.00 -26.62 -2.44
CA GLU A 87 -21.48 -25.33 -1.95
C GLU A 87 -20.20 -25.51 -1.15
N ARG A 88 -20.14 -26.53 -0.29
CA ARG A 88 -18.97 -26.85 0.51
C ARG A 88 -17.75 -27.17 -0.36
N ASP A 89 -17.96 -27.96 -1.42
CA ASP A 89 -16.88 -28.34 -2.35
C ASP A 89 -16.34 -27.15 -3.13
N ASN A 90 -17.21 -26.19 -3.49
CA ASN A 90 -16.79 -24.94 -4.13
C ASN A 90 -15.98 -24.06 -3.17
N LEU A 91 -16.42 -23.93 -1.91
CA LEU A 91 -15.71 -23.16 -0.90
C LEU A 91 -14.34 -23.77 -0.57
N LEU A 92 -14.22 -25.10 -0.55
CA LEU A 92 -12.94 -25.79 -0.37
C LEU A 92 -11.95 -25.48 -1.50
N LYS A 93 -12.40 -25.52 -2.77
CA LYS A 93 -11.56 -25.17 -3.94
C LYS A 93 -11.11 -23.71 -3.91
N ASP A 94 -11.98 -22.81 -3.47
CA ASP A 94 -11.62 -21.39 -3.36
C ASP A 94 -10.67 -21.13 -2.19
N LEU A 95 -10.78 -21.87 -1.09
CA LEU A 95 -9.85 -21.78 0.04
C LEU A 95 -8.47 -22.31 -0.35
N GLU A 96 -8.42 -23.46 -1.04
CA GLU A 96 -7.18 -24.04 -1.58
C GLU A 96 -6.45 -23.02 -2.48
N ARG A 97 -7.18 -22.39 -3.40
CA ARG A 97 -6.63 -21.35 -4.28
C ARG A 97 -6.11 -20.14 -3.51
N LEU A 98 -6.81 -19.70 -2.47
CA LEU A 98 -6.40 -18.59 -1.60
C LEU A 98 -5.11 -18.92 -0.84
N THR A 99 -4.97 -20.15 -0.34
CA THR A 99 -3.77 -20.58 0.38
C THR A 99 -2.58 -20.85 -0.55
N ALA A 100 -2.82 -21.37 -1.76
CA ALA A 100 -1.77 -21.67 -2.73
C ALA A 100 -1.13 -20.41 -3.35
N LYS A 101 -1.88 -19.30 -3.44
CA LYS A 101 -1.39 -18.04 -4.02
C LYS A 101 -0.35 -17.30 -3.17
N GLY A 102 -0.20 -17.65 -1.89
CA GLY A 102 0.67 -16.92 -0.96
C GLY A 102 0.19 -15.48 -0.67
N LEU A 103 0.97 -14.75 0.13
CA LEU A 103 0.64 -13.39 0.58
C LEU A 103 0.91 -12.29 -0.46
N ASP A 104 1.83 -12.52 -1.39
CA ASP A 104 2.33 -11.50 -2.32
C ASP A 104 1.50 -11.40 -3.60
N ALA A 105 0.51 -12.27 -3.78
CA ALA A 105 -0.38 -12.26 -4.92
C ALA A 105 -1.42 -11.13 -4.81
N THR A 106 -1.01 -9.89 -5.07
CA THR A 106 -1.85 -8.69 -5.27
C THR A 106 -2.69 -8.76 -6.57
N GLY A 107 -2.94 -9.96 -7.09
CA GLY A 107 -3.83 -10.16 -8.22
C GLY A 107 -5.26 -10.25 -7.72
N ALA A 108 -6.09 -9.25 -8.05
CA ALA A 108 -7.54 -9.21 -7.80
C ALA A 108 -8.12 -10.63 -7.87
N MET A 109 -8.41 -11.19 -6.70
CA MET A 109 -9.17 -12.42 -6.62
C MET A 109 -10.54 -12.08 -7.22
N ARG A 110 -10.78 -12.51 -8.47
CA ARG A 110 -12.08 -12.43 -9.12
C ARG A 110 -13.12 -12.85 -8.11
N ASP A 111 -13.95 -11.89 -7.67
CA ASP A 111 -15.17 -12.02 -6.85
C ASP A 111 -15.42 -13.41 -6.24
N GLY A 112 -14.46 -13.90 -5.47
CA GLY A 112 -14.61 -15.15 -4.75
C GLY A 112 -15.57 -14.87 -3.60
N LYS A 113 -16.51 -15.78 -3.35
CA LYS A 113 -17.54 -15.67 -2.30
C LYS A 113 -17.00 -15.43 -0.87
N PHE A 114 -15.67 -15.42 -0.70
CA PHE A 114 -14.95 -14.96 0.49
C PHE A 114 -14.69 -13.45 0.55
N SER A 115 -15.33 -12.65 -0.31
CA SER A 115 -15.35 -11.21 -0.18
C SER A 115 -15.75 -10.86 1.26
N MET A 116 -14.81 -10.25 1.99
CA MET A 116 -15.07 -9.75 3.33
C MET A 116 -16.37 -8.93 3.27
N PRO A 117 -17.29 -9.09 4.26
CA PRO A 117 -18.52 -8.32 4.29
C PRO A 117 -18.21 -6.86 3.98
N ALA A 118 -18.99 -6.20 3.12
CA ALA A 118 -18.67 -4.84 2.66
C ALA A 118 -18.35 -3.89 3.84
N LYS A 119 -19.00 -4.10 4.98
CA LYS A 119 -18.72 -3.40 6.26
C LYS A 119 -17.30 -3.61 6.80
N LEU A 120 -16.74 -4.82 6.69
CA LEU A 120 -15.37 -5.15 7.10
C LEU A 120 -14.34 -4.54 6.13
N ARG A 121 -14.62 -4.53 4.81
CA ARG A 121 -13.77 -3.86 3.81
C ARG A 121 -13.70 -2.36 4.05
N VAL A 122 -14.86 -1.71 4.21
CA VAL A 122 -14.94 -0.27 4.53
C VAL A 122 -14.23 0.02 5.85
N LYS A 123 -14.33 -0.87 6.85
CA LYS A 123 -13.64 -0.68 8.13
C LYS A 123 -12.13 -0.87 8.02
N GLN A 124 -11.66 -1.85 7.24
CA GLN A 124 -10.25 -2.06 6.93
C GLN A 124 -9.67 -0.88 6.14
N ASP A 125 -10.33 -0.43 5.08
CA ASP A 125 -9.93 0.75 4.30
C ASP A 125 -9.95 2.01 5.16
N LYS A 126 -10.95 2.16 6.04
CA LYS A 126 -11.01 3.29 6.97
C LYS A 126 -9.85 3.26 7.97
N ILE A 127 -9.50 2.09 8.52
CA ILE A 127 -8.34 1.95 9.42
C ILE A 127 -7.06 2.26 8.65
N LEU A 128 -6.91 1.74 7.44
CA LEU A 128 -5.75 1.95 6.59
C LEU A 128 -5.57 3.43 6.23
N CYS A 129 -6.65 4.11 5.87
CA CYS A 129 -6.66 5.55 5.65
C CYS A 129 -6.36 6.33 6.93
N GLN A 130 -6.90 5.91 8.09
CA GLN A 130 -6.61 6.56 9.37
C GLN A 130 -5.15 6.42 9.78
N LEU A 131 -4.54 5.26 9.57
CA LEU A 131 -3.11 5.04 9.85
C LEU A 131 -2.22 5.86 8.91
N ARG A 132 -2.64 6.06 7.66
CA ARG A 132 -1.91 6.85 6.65
C ARG A 132 -2.15 8.37 6.73
N LEU A 133 -3.24 8.81 7.36
CA LEU A 133 -3.62 10.22 7.52
C LEU A 133 -3.32 10.78 8.91
N GLN A 134 -2.60 10.07 9.78
CA GLN A 134 -2.15 10.64 11.04
C GLN A 134 -0.78 11.32 10.88
N PRO A 135 -0.72 12.66 10.72
CA PRO A 135 0.37 13.38 11.38
C PRO A 135 0.17 13.23 12.89
N ALA A 136 1.25 13.02 13.63
CA ALA A 136 1.26 12.89 15.08
C ALA A 136 0.33 13.93 15.75
N LYS A 137 -0.85 13.50 16.19
CA LYS A 137 -1.77 14.31 16.99
C LYS A 137 -1.78 13.75 18.40
N THR A 138 -0.92 14.30 19.24
CA THR A 138 -0.99 14.17 20.69
C THR A 138 -2.30 14.80 21.17
N SER A 139 -3.20 13.95 21.63
CA SER A 139 -4.44 14.33 22.31
C SER A 139 -4.12 14.82 23.72
N VAL A 140 -4.03 16.14 23.90
CA VAL A 140 -4.17 16.75 25.22
C VAL A 140 -5.65 16.65 25.61
N ARG A 141 -6.01 15.71 26.49
CA ARG A 141 -7.25 15.77 27.26
C ARG A 141 -7.07 15.23 28.67
N ASP A 142 -7.53 16.08 29.58
CA ASP A 142 -8.07 15.81 30.92
C ASP A 142 -7.06 15.65 32.07
N VAL A 143 -6.72 16.79 32.69
CA VAL A 143 -6.49 16.86 34.13
C VAL A 143 -7.52 17.84 34.70
N ALA A 144 -8.42 17.27 35.50
CA ALA A 144 -9.38 17.97 36.35
C ALA A 144 -8.69 18.68 37.51
#